data_AF-A0AA88LMG3-F1
#
_entry.id   AF-A0AA88LMG3-F1
#
_cell.length_a   1.000
_cell.length_b   1.000
_cell.length_c   1.000
_cell.angle_alpha   90.00
_cell.angle_beta   90.00
_cell.angle_gamma   90.00
#
_symmetry.space_group_name_H-M   'P 1'
#
loop_
_entity.id
_entity.type
_entity.pdbx_description
1 polymer ?
#
loop_
_entity_poly.entity_id
_entity_poly.type
_entity_poly.pdbx_seq_one_letter_code
_entity_poly.pdbx_strand_id
1 'polypeptide(L)'
;MKRLLVFTCACFILSQSYAAPAHKDVIDHPEDSHYSAKYDRCEGIEFDAIAPNEKGSALFFKGDHLWNGFSGSAELANLTFQELDEYHHLGHVDAAFRMHNKDEEDNKHHDHVFFFLDDQVFSYYNHTLEKDFPKEIQQVFPGVPSHLDAAVECPKGECTTDSVLFFKGHDVYNFDIKTKTVKNKTWDHLPVCTSVFRWLEHYYCFHGHNFTRFHPLSGEVEGNYPKDARRYFMKCSDIGHGAGHRRPQCKLDAITTDSTGKSYAFIEKMYIRLDTLRDGIHPFPIARSWKEVSGHVDAVFSYGDKIYIIQGDQIYIYKSAAHYTLIEGYPKPLKEELGIEGPVNAAFVCDKHVVHVIQGQKMLDIDLEATPRAVMAESPLPFPKIDAATCHTDGVKVFVGGKYYLYQSPILLATSKILPEPHNMSSEMFGCEDSSFSRRVVL
;
A
#
# COMPACT_ATOMS: atom_id res chain seq x y z
N MET A 1 -24.18 77.06 65.15
CA MET A 1 -22.76 77.16 65.58
C MET A 1 -22.26 75.79 66.01
N LYS A 2 -20.99 75.51 65.69
CA LYS A 2 -20.12 74.43 66.18
C LYS A 2 -20.31 73.00 65.62
N ARG A 3 -19.24 72.61 64.92
CA ARG A 3 -18.77 71.26 64.61
C ARG A 3 -18.47 70.45 65.88
N LEU A 4 -18.53 69.11 65.80
CA LEU A 4 -17.37 68.19 65.72
C LEU A 4 -17.54 66.87 66.51
N LEU A 5 -17.24 65.75 65.83
CA LEU A 5 -16.56 64.50 66.24
C LEU A 5 -17.25 63.38 67.07
N VAL A 6 -17.46 62.24 66.37
CA VAL A 6 -17.01 60.84 66.63
C VAL A 6 -17.37 60.12 67.93
N PHE A 7 -17.98 58.92 67.82
CA PHE A 7 -17.46 57.67 68.41
C PHE A 7 -18.11 56.42 67.77
N THR A 8 -17.28 55.39 67.55
CA THR A 8 -17.55 54.04 67.03
C THR A 8 -18.29 53.14 68.02
N CYS A 9 -19.14 52.22 67.54
CA CYS A 9 -19.38 50.93 68.20
C CYS A 9 -19.89 49.89 67.19
N ALA A 10 -19.21 48.74 67.11
CA ALA A 10 -19.59 47.57 66.31
C ALA A 10 -20.54 46.66 67.10
N CYS A 11 -21.45 45.95 66.43
CA CYS A 11 -21.82 44.57 66.77
C CYS A 11 -22.70 43.87 65.70
N PHE A 12 -22.30 42.63 65.43
CA PHE A 12 -22.91 41.50 64.73
C PHE A 12 -24.42 41.50 64.46
N ILE A 13 -24.81 41.13 63.22
CA ILE A 13 -25.98 40.26 62.97
C ILE A 13 -25.68 39.33 61.79
N LEU A 14 -25.82 38.02 62.01
CA LEU A 14 -25.82 36.96 61.01
C LEU A 14 -27.07 36.11 61.29
N SER A 15 -28.00 36.03 60.33
CA SER A 15 -28.81 34.83 60.11
C SER A 15 -29.49 34.86 58.74
N GLN A 16 -29.31 33.76 58.02
CA GLN A 16 -29.87 33.41 56.71
C GLN A 16 -31.33 32.99 56.83
N SER A 17 -32.13 33.08 55.76
CA SER A 17 -32.50 31.93 54.88
C SER A 17 -33.70 32.19 53.94
N TYR A 18 -33.46 31.86 52.65
CA TYR A 18 -34.29 31.24 51.58
C TYR A 18 -35.83 31.44 51.48
N ALA A 19 -36.32 31.84 50.29
CA ALA A 19 -36.87 30.93 49.25
C ALA A 19 -37.58 31.64 48.04
N ALA A 20 -37.13 31.29 46.81
CA ALA A 20 -37.84 30.94 45.53
C ALA A 20 -38.96 31.83 44.91
N PRO A 21 -39.40 31.64 43.63
CA PRO A 21 -38.94 30.77 42.53
C PRO A 21 -38.80 31.47 41.12
N ALA A 22 -38.43 30.67 40.12
CA ALA A 22 -38.04 31.02 38.75
C ALA A 22 -39.17 31.03 37.69
N HIS A 23 -38.96 31.76 36.56
CA HIS A 23 -39.28 31.28 35.20
C HIS A 23 -38.59 32.09 34.08
N LYS A 24 -37.89 31.34 33.20
CA LYS A 24 -37.47 31.52 31.80
C LYS A 24 -37.41 32.92 31.15
N ASP A 25 -36.24 33.23 30.60
CA ASP A 25 -36.11 33.73 29.22
C ASP A 25 -34.95 33.01 28.51
N VAL A 26 -35.21 32.67 27.24
CA VAL A 26 -34.31 31.99 26.31
C VAL A 26 -33.29 33.00 25.81
N ILE A 27 -32.00 32.74 26.05
CA ILE A 27 -30.90 33.48 25.42
C ILE A 27 -30.29 32.58 24.35
N ASP A 28 -30.45 33.04 23.13
CA ASP A 28 -29.81 32.60 21.90
C ASP A 28 -28.30 32.82 22.04
N HIS A 29 -27.53 31.74 22.17
CA HIS A 29 -26.07 31.78 22.09
C HIS A 29 -25.66 31.27 20.69
N PRO A 30 -25.07 32.12 19.85
CA PRO A 30 -24.32 31.64 18.70
C PRO A 30 -22.99 31.12 19.23
N GLU A 31 -22.88 29.81 19.45
CA GLU A 31 -21.58 29.17 19.65
C GLU A 31 -21.20 28.40 18.39
N ASP A 32 -20.14 28.93 17.79
CA ASP A 32 -19.55 28.56 16.53
C ASP A 32 -19.13 27.08 16.45
N SER A 33 -19.28 26.56 15.24
CA SER A 33 -18.91 25.24 14.74
C SER A 33 -17.38 24.99 14.68
N HIS A 34 -16.66 25.10 15.79
CA HIS A 34 -15.18 24.99 15.86
C HIS A 34 -14.64 23.75 16.58
N TYR A 35 -15.30 22.59 16.45
CA TYR A 35 -14.64 21.29 16.73
C TYR A 35 -13.77 20.80 15.54
N SER A 36 -13.58 21.64 14.53
CA SER A 36 -12.74 21.39 13.36
C SER A 36 -11.26 21.46 13.72
N ALA A 37 -10.62 20.30 13.79
CA ALA A 37 -9.19 20.04 13.58
C ALA A 37 -8.19 20.93 14.36
N LYS A 38 -7.78 20.48 15.55
CA LYS A 38 -6.63 21.06 16.28
C LYS A 38 -5.33 21.05 15.45
N TYR A 39 -5.23 20.12 14.51
CA TYR A 39 -4.05 19.91 13.65
C TYR A 39 -4.43 20.03 12.18
N ASP A 40 -3.59 20.68 11.39
CA ASP A 40 -3.61 20.61 9.93
C ASP A 40 -2.39 19.84 9.42
N ARG A 41 -2.62 18.68 8.78
CA ARG A 41 -1.55 17.85 8.21
C ARG A 41 -0.74 18.55 7.11
N CYS A 42 -1.25 19.63 6.53
CA CYS A 42 -0.56 20.44 5.54
C CYS A 42 0.44 21.44 6.16
N GLU A 43 0.38 21.69 7.48
CA GLU A 43 1.35 22.53 8.19
C GLU A 43 2.71 21.84 8.42
N GLY A 44 2.81 20.55 8.08
CA GLY A 44 4.05 19.78 8.24
C GLY A 44 4.16 19.17 9.62
N ILE A 45 3.15 18.38 9.99
CA ILE A 45 3.12 17.64 11.25
C ILE A 45 3.89 16.33 11.14
N GLU A 46 4.32 15.85 12.30
CA GLU A 46 4.85 14.51 12.50
C GLU A 46 3.73 13.61 13.02
N PHE A 47 3.51 12.47 12.37
CA PHE A 47 2.51 11.49 12.78
C PHE A 47 3.07 10.53 13.82
N ASP A 48 2.25 10.23 14.82
CA ASP A 48 2.59 9.35 15.93
C ASP A 48 2.44 7.87 15.52
N ALA A 49 1.48 7.54 14.65
CA ALA A 49 1.33 6.21 14.09
C ALA A 49 0.63 6.24 12.72
N ILE A 50 0.91 5.25 11.87
CA ILE A 50 0.26 5.08 10.57
C ILE A 50 -0.01 3.61 10.31
N ALA A 51 -1.26 3.24 10.01
CA ALA A 51 -1.61 1.87 9.63
C ALA A 51 -2.81 1.85 8.68
N PRO A 52 -2.87 0.92 7.71
CA PRO A 52 -4.10 0.71 6.95
C PRO A 52 -5.18 0.09 7.84
N ASN A 53 -6.44 0.45 7.62
CA ASN A 53 -7.56 -0.25 8.23
C ASN A 53 -7.89 -1.56 7.48
N GLU A 54 -8.91 -2.29 7.93
CA GLU A 54 -9.36 -3.55 7.32
C GLU A 54 -9.81 -3.40 5.86
N LYS A 55 -10.21 -2.17 5.47
CA LYS A 55 -10.60 -1.81 4.09
C LYS A 55 -9.43 -1.27 3.27
N GLY A 56 -8.23 -1.16 3.84
CA GLY A 56 -7.03 -0.67 3.16
C GLY A 56 -6.83 0.83 3.16
N SER A 57 -7.73 1.61 3.78
CA SER A 57 -7.55 3.05 3.93
C SER A 57 -6.52 3.34 5.02
N ALA A 58 -5.51 4.17 4.72
CA ALA A 58 -4.48 4.55 5.67
C ALA A 58 -5.04 5.46 6.78
N LEU A 59 -4.85 5.08 8.03
CA LEU A 59 -5.14 5.90 9.21
C LEU A 59 -3.86 6.60 9.64
N PHE A 60 -3.87 7.93 9.70
CA PHE A 60 -2.74 8.74 10.16
C PHE A 60 -3.09 9.33 11.53
N PHE A 61 -2.36 8.98 12.59
CA PHE A 61 -2.67 9.43 13.96
C PHE A 61 -1.79 10.62 14.39
N LYS A 62 -2.40 11.57 15.09
CA LYS A 62 -1.71 12.66 15.80
C LYS A 62 -2.46 13.06 17.07
N GLY A 63 -1.89 12.77 18.23
CA GLY A 63 -2.51 13.01 19.53
C GLY A 63 -3.86 12.29 19.61
N ASP A 64 -4.90 13.07 19.88
CA ASP A 64 -6.30 12.66 19.94
C ASP A 64 -7.01 12.65 18.58
N HIS A 65 -6.32 12.98 17.48
CA HIS A 65 -6.88 13.06 16.14
C HIS A 65 -6.35 11.97 15.21
N LEU A 66 -7.12 11.66 14.17
CA LEU A 66 -6.67 10.90 13.02
C LEU A 66 -7.18 11.47 11.70
N TRP A 67 -6.52 11.11 10.60
CA TRP A 67 -7.05 11.29 9.24
C TRP A 67 -7.27 9.94 8.59
N ASN A 68 -8.45 9.77 7.99
CA ASN A 68 -8.78 8.58 7.21
C ASN A 68 -8.44 8.80 5.73
N GLY A 69 -7.41 8.11 5.25
CA GLY A 69 -6.88 8.17 3.90
C GLY A 69 -6.12 9.47 3.59
N PHE A 70 -5.58 9.54 2.38
CA PHE A 70 -4.74 10.65 1.91
C PHE A 70 -5.48 11.99 1.74
N SER A 71 -6.83 11.98 1.77
CA SER A 71 -7.68 13.14 1.54
C SER A 71 -8.75 13.39 2.60
N GLY A 72 -8.92 12.51 3.60
CA GLY A 72 -9.91 12.70 4.67
C GLY A 72 -9.63 13.94 5.52
N SER A 73 -10.65 14.47 6.19
CA SER A 73 -10.52 15.52 7.21
C SER A 73 -9.91 14.95 8.50
N ALA A 74 -9.42 15.84 9.37
CA ALA A 74 -9.06 15.44 10.72
C ALA A 74 -10.34 15.12 11.51
N GLU A 75 -10.33 14.02 12.24
CA GLU A 75 -11.42 13.57 13.09
C GLU A 75 -10.83 13.15 14.44
N LEU A 76 -11.60 13.25 15.52
CA LEU A 76 -11.15 12.69 16.81
C LEU A 76 -11.10 11.17 16.69
N ALA A 77 -10.01 10.56 17.16
CA ALA A 77 -9.78 9.13 17.03
C ALA A 77 -10.85 8.31 17.79
N ASN A 78 -11.31 8.82 18.92
CA ASN A 78 -12.36 8.23 19.76
C ASN A 78 -13.73 8.08 19.09
N LEU A 79 -14.03 8.88 18.06
CA LEU A 79 -15.28 8.76 17.33
C LEU A 79 -15.36 7.42 16.61
N THR A 80 -14.21 6.87 16.22
CA THR A 80 -14.08 5.56 15.59
C THR A 80 -13.64 4.49 16.59
N PHE A 81 -12.74 4.82 17.51
CA PHE A 81 -12.11 3.91 18.47
C PHE A 81 -12.35 4.40 19.89
N GLN A 82 -13.58 4.24 20.39
CA GLN A 82 -14.09 4.86 21.62
C GLN A 82 -13.24 4.54 22.84
N GLU A 83 -12.69 3.34 22.89
CA GLU A 83 -11.91 2.85 24.02
C GLU A 83 -10.60 3.63 24.19
N LEU A 84 -10.08 4.32 23.15
CA LEU A 84 -8.88 5.16 23.28
C LEU A 84 -9.07 6.30 24.31
N ASP A 85 -10.30 6.78 24.51
CA ASP A 85 -10.60 7.77 25.55
C ASP A 85 -10.61 7.16 26.96
N GLU A 86 -11.08 5.92 27.12
CA GLU A 86 -11.10 5.28 28.43
C GLU A 86 -9.68 5.12 29.02
N TYR A 87 -8.68 5.08 28.13
CA TYR A 87 -7.26 4.98 28.48
C TYR A 87 -6.47 6.28 28.26
N HIS A 88 -7.11 7.47 28.30
CA HIS A 88 -6.51 8.81 28.09
C HIS A 88 -5.19 9.11 28.84
N HIS A 89 -4.85 8.36 29.89
CA HIS A 89 -3.57 8.48 30.57
C HIS A 89 -2.38 8.01 29.72
N LEU A 90 -2.64 7.28 28.63
CA LEU A 90 -1.64 6.76 27.68
C LEU A 90 -1.38 7.71 26.48
N GLY A 91 -1.98 8.90 26.44
CA GLY A 91 -1.51 10.06 25.66
C GLY A 91 -1.76 10.06 24.14
N HIS A 92 -1.43 8.99 23.42
CA HIS A 92 -1.58 8.84 21.97
C HIS A 92 -1.24 7.40 21.52
N VAL A 93 -1.53 7.07 20.26
CA VAL A 93 -1.06 5.81 19.64
C VAL A 93 0.41 5.97 19.24
N ASP A 94 1.30 5.20 19.84
CA ASP A 94 2.75 5.26 19.60
C ASP A 94 3.18 4.46 18.36
N ALA A 95 2.47 3.37 18.08
CA ALA A 95 2.73 2.53 16.93
C ALA A 95 1.43 1.85 16.51
N ALA A 96 1.31 1.57 15.21
CA ALA A 96 0.18 0.84 14.68
C ALA A 96 0.59 0.00 13.48
N PHE A 97 -0.07 -1.13 13.30
CA PHE A 97 0.02 -1.89 12.04
C PHE A 97 -1.25 -2.71 11.81
N ARG A 98 -1.45 -3.17 10.58
CA ARG A 98 -2.52 -4.13 10.25
C ARG A 98 -1.91 -5.49 9.99
N MET A 99 -2.30 -6.48 10.79
CA MET A 99 -1.78 -7.82 10.70
C MET A 99 -2.06 -8.44 9.33
N HIS A 100 -1.00 -8.90 8.66
CA HIS A 100 -1.10 -9.64 7.42
C HIS A 100 -0.54 -11.06 7.62
N ASN A 101 -1.37 -11.94 8.16
CA ASN A 101 -1.07 -13.37 8.24
C ASN A 101 -2.03 -14.16 7.35
N LYS A 102 -1.54 -14.71 6.24
CA LYS A 102 -2.35 -15.52 5.31
C LYS A 102 -2.15 -17.02 5.51
N ASP A 103 -1.45 -17.45 6.56
CA ASP A 103 -1.32 -18.87 6.89
C ASP A 103 -2.72 -19.44 7.19
N GLU A 104 -3.20 -20.36 6.35
CA GLU A 104 -4.56 -20.93 6.44
C GLU A 104 -4.79 -21.65 7.78
N GLU A 105 -3.72 -22.10 8.45
CA GLU A 105 -3.80 -22.79 9.74
C GLU A 105 -3.91 -21.81 10.93
N ASP A 106 -3.53 -20.53 10.75
CA ASP A 106 -3.48 -19.53 11.84
C ASP A 106 -3.80 -18.09 11.37
N ASN A 107 -4.82 -17.93 10.53
CA ASN A 107 -5.24 -16.62 10.00
C ASN A 107 -6.15 -15.81 10.95
N LYS A 108 -6.28 -16.22 12.22
CA LYS A 108 -7.30 -15.70 13.14
C LYS A 108 -7.29 -14.18 13.29
N HIS A 109 -6.11 -13.58 13.22
CA HIS A 109 -5.91 -12.14 13.37
C HIS A 109 -5.66 -11.42 12.03
N HIS A 110 -5.88 -12.07 10.88
CA HIS A 110 -5.72 -11.41 9.58
C HIS A 110 -6.61 -10.17 9.49
N ASP A 111 -6.05 -9.05 9.03
CA ASP A 111 -6.69 -7.74 8.93
C ASP A 111 -7.07 -7.07 10.26
N HIS A 112 -6.69 -7.63 11.41
CA HIS A 112 -6.81 -6.92 12.68
C HIS A 112 -5.80 -5.77 12.72
N VAL A 113 -6.24 -4.62 13.22
CA VAL A 113 -5.41 -3.43 13.37
C VAL A 113 -4.97 -3.34 14.83
N PHE A 114 -3.66 -3.37 15.05
CA PHE A 114 -3.06 -3.31 16.37
C PHE A 114 -2.61 -1.89 16.66
N PHE A 115 -2.98 -1.35 17.83
CA PHE A 115 -2.51 -0.06 18.33
C PHE A 115 -1.69 -0.28 19.60
N PHE A 116 -0.55 0.39 19.69
CA PHE A 116 0.37 0.30 20.82
C PHE A 116 0.37 1.64 21.55
N LEU A 117 0.13 1.56 22.85
CA LEU A 117 0.08 2.71 23.75
C LEU A 117 0.90 2.34 24.99
N ASP A 118 2.09 2.91 25.09
CA ASP A 118 3.11 2.61 26.10
C ASP A 118 3.45 1.11 26.19
N ASP A 119 2.95 0.41 27.22
CA ASP A 119 3.15 -1.01 27.47
C ASP A 119 1.97 -1.88 27.04
N GLN A 120 0.86 -1.26 26.63
CA GLN A 120 -0.35 -1.92 26.19
C GLN A 120 -0.42 -2.05 24.68
N VAL A 121 -1.06 -3.13 24.25
CA VAL A 121 -1.53 -3.32 22.88
C VAL A 121 -3.04 -3.49 22.88
N PHE A 122 -3.68 -2.88 21.90
CA PHE A 122 -5.08 -3.00 21.55
C PHE A 122 -5.18 -3.70 20.20
N SER A 123 -6.24 -4.48 19.99
CA SER A 123 -6.51 -5.15 18.71
C SER A 123 -7.93 -4.86 18.29
N TYR A 124 -8.09 -4.23 17.14
CA TYR A 124 -9.38 -3.87 16.57
C TYR A 124 -9.66 -4.67 15.31
N TYR A 125 -10.92 -5.05 15.14
CA TYR A 125 -11.42 -5.59 13.89
C TYR A 125 -12.73 -4.90 13.52
N ASN A 126 -12.79 -4.35 12.29
CA ASN A 126 -13.94 -3.58 11.81
C ASN A 126 -14.40 -2.52 12.84
N HIS A 127 -13.44 -1.74 13.34
CA HIS A 127 -13.61 -0.69 14.36
C HIS A 127 -14.14 -1.15 15.73
N THR A 128 -14.16 -2.46 16.01
CA THR A 128 -14.54 -3.01 17.31
C THR A 128 -13.32 -3.51 18.06
N LEU A 129 -13.15 -3.14 19.33
CA LEU A 129 -12.09 -3.70 20.17
C LEU A 129 -12.34 -5.20 20.40
N GLU A 130 -11.31 -6.02 20.18
CA GLU A 130 -11.39 -7.45 20.46
C GLU A 130 -11.60 -7.72 21.94
N LYS A 131 -12.35 -8.78 22.23
CA LYS A 131 -12.55 -9.25 23.60
C LYS A 131 -11.19 -9.54 24.26
N ASP A 132 -11.09 -9.16 25.53
CA ASP A 132 -9.91 -9.33 26.39
C ASP A 132 -8.72 -8.41 26.07
N PHE A 133 -8.89 -7.42 25.18
CA PHE A 133 -7.95 -6.30 24.99
C PHE A 133 -8.40 -5.06 25.80
N PRO A 134 -7.48 -4.15 26.19
CA PRO A 134 -6.03 -4.19 25.94
C PRO A 134 -5.28 -5.27 26.72
N LYS A 135 -4.07 -5.60 26.26
CA LYS A 135 -3.14 -6.54 26.90
C LYS A 135 -1.73 -5.96 26.94
N GLU A 136 -0.91 -6.46 27.84
CA GLU A 136 0.53 -6.21 27.82
C GLU A 136 1.16 -6.64 26.49
N ILE A 137 2.07 -5.82 25.94
CA ILE A 137 2.79 -6.15 24.70
C ILE A 137 3.46 -7.52 24.79
N GLN A 138 4.11 -7.84 25.92
CA GLN A 138 4.80 -9.13 26.12
C GLN A 138 3.88 -10.35 26.07
N GLN A 139 2.58 -10.19 26.36
CA GLN A 139 1.63 -11.31 26.31
C GLN A 139 1.26 -11.67 24.87
N VAL A 140 1.22 -10.67 23.98
CA VAL A 140 0.82 -10.85 22.58
C VAL A 140 2.05 -11.06 21.69
N PHE A 141 3.10 -10.25 21.91
CA PHE A 141 4.35 -10.20 21.16
C PHE A 141 5.55 -10.41 22.10
N PRO A 142 5.76 -11.64 22.60
CA PRO A 142 6.85 -11.92 23.53
C PRO A 142 8.22 -11.56 22.95
N GLY A 143 9.00 -10.79 23.72
CA GLY A 143 10.34 -10.34 23.33
C GLY A 143 10.39 -8.97 22.60
N VAL A 144 9.24 -8.35 22.32
CA VAL A 144 9.14 -6.98 21.77
C VAL A 144 9.11 -5.97 22.92
N PRO A 145 9.90 -4.88 22.91
CA PRO A 145 9.90 -3.91 24.02
C PRO A 145 8.61 -3.09 24.11
N SER A 146 8.35 -2.47 25.26
CA SER A 146 7.33 -1.42 25.42
C SER A 146 7.83 -0.06 24.91
N HIS A 147 6.94 0.94 24.84
CA HIS A 147 7.18 2.30 24.36
C HIS A 147 7.89 2.28 23.00
N LEU A 148 7.18 1.74 22.01
CA LEU A 148 7.64 1.59 20.63
C LEU A 148 7.48 2.92 19.91
N ASP A 149 8.34 3.22 18.93
CA ASP A 149 8.18 4.43 18.11
C ASP A 149 7.41 4.13 16.82
N ALA A 150 7.39 2.88 16.36
CA ALA A 150 6.61 2.48 15.19
C ALA A 150 6.46 0.95 15.10
N ALA A 151 5.51 0.52 14.28
CA ALA A 151 5.34 -0.88 13.90
C ALA A 151 4.88 -0.97 12.43
N VAL A 152 5.17 -2.08 11.75
CA VAL A 152 4.66 -2.34 10.40
C VAL A 152 4.60 -3.84 10.11
N GLU A 153 3.57 -4.29 9.40
CA GLU A 153 3.52 -5.66 8.92
C GLU A 153 4.53 -5.90 7.79
N CYS A 154 5.15 -7.08 7.77
CA CYS A 154 6.04 -7.51 6.69
C CYS A 154 5.68 -8.93 6.26
N PRO A 155 4.78 -9.08 5.27
CA PRO A 155 4.29 -10.39 4.86
C PRO A 155 5.36 -11.22 4.14
N LYS A 156 5.19 -12.53 4.15
CA LYS A 156 6.03 -13.47 3.41
C LYS A 156 6.02 -13.11 1.91
N GLY A 157 7.21 -13.13 1.31
CA GLY A 157 7.40 -12.68 -0.07
C GLY A 157 7.78 -11.21 -0.17
N GLU A 158 7.71 -10.44 0.91
CA GLU A 158 8.40 -9.15 1.09
C GLU A 158 9.41 -9.24 2.25
N CYS A 159 9.06 -10.02 3.28
CA CYS A 159 9.99 -10.61 4.24
C CYS A 159 10.17 -12.11 3.99
N THR A 160 11.13 -12.72 4.70
CA THR A 160 11.39 -14.17 4.63
C THR A 160 10.21 -15.01 5.13
N THR A 161 9.53 -14.52 6.16
CA THR A 161 8.34 -15.11 6.79
C THR A 161 7.33 -14.00 7.08
N ASP A 162 6.08 -14.35 7.32
CA ASP A 162 5.09 -13.40 7.81
C ASP A 162 5.54 -12.88 9.18
N SER A 163 5.87 -11.58 9.20
CA SER A 163 6.53 -10.94 10.33
C SER A 163 5.90 -9.57 10.63
N VAL A 164 6.22 -9.03 11.80
CA VAL A 164 5.99 -7.63 12.15
C VAL A 164 7.32 -7.01 12.54
N LEU A 165 7.61 -5.84 12.01
CA LEU A 165 8.79 -5.05 12.38
C LEU A 165 8.37 -4.01 13.42
N PHE A 166 8.98 -4.05 14.59
CA PHE A 166 8.78 -3.06 15.66
C PHE A 166 10.03 -2.20 15.81
N PHE A 167 9.85 -0.89 15.91
CA PHE A 167 10.93 0.10 15.95
C PHE A 167 11.00 0.74 17.32
N LYS A 168 12.23 0.87 17.84
CA LYS A 168 12.54 1.65 19.05
C LYS A 168 13.92 2.28 18.91
N GLY A 169 13.97 3.59 18.69
CA GLY A 169 15.17 4.30 18.28
C GLY A 169 15.68 3.75 16.94
N HIS A 170 16.92 3.29 16.94
CA HIS A 170 17.53 2.62 15.78
C HIS A 170 17.38 1.09 15.81
N ASP A 171 16.83 0.53 16.89
CA ASP A 171 16.64 -0.91 17.01
C ASP A 171 15.33 -1.34 16.36
N VAL A 172 15.43 -2.43 15.59
CA VAL A 172 14.32 -3.03 14.85
C VAL A 172 14.18 -4.49 15.25
N TYR A 173 13.05 -4.79 15.87
CA TYR A 173 12.68 -6.10 16.35
C TYR A 173 11.77 -6.77 15.30
N ASN A 174 12.33 -7.70 14.55
CA ASN A 174 11.58 -8.53 13.61
C ASN A 174 10.95 -9.70 14.37
N PHE A 175 9.64 -9.62 14.60
CA PHE A 175 8.82 -10.66 15.23
C PHE A 175 8.25 -11.58 14.15
N ASP A 176 8.65 -12.85 14.16
CA ASP A 176 8.10 -13.88 13.29
C ASP A 176 6.76 -14.37 13.85
N ILE A 177 5.67 -14.19 13.10
CA ILE A 177 4.30 -14.42 13.58
C ILE A 177 4.09 -15.89 13.96
N LYS A 178 4.59 -16.82 13.13
CA LYS A 178 4.37 -18.26 13.28
C LYS A 178 5.13 -18.84 14.47
N THR A 179 6.41 -18.48 14.60
CA THR A 179 7.29 -19.02 15.65
C THR A 179 7.23 -18.20 16.94
N LYS A 180 6.69 -16.98 16.90
CA LYS A 180 6.68 -16.00 17.99
C LYS A 180 8.08 -15.69 18.52
N THR A 181 9.07 -15.69 17.62
CA THR A 181 10.46 -15.37 17.94
C THR A 181 10.83 -13.99 17.43
N VAL A 182 11.71 -13.31 18.16
CA VAL A 182 12.19 -11.97 17.82
C VAL A 182 13.65 -12.00 17.40
N LYS A 183 13.96 -11.37 16.26
CA LYS A 183 15.32 -11.05 15.83
C LYS A 183 15.51 -9.55 15.89
N ASN A 184 16.45 -9.09 16.71
CA ASN A 184 16.81 -7.68 16.79
C ASN A 184 17.94 -7.35 15.80
N LYS A 185 17.85 -6.19 15.15
CA LYS A 185 18.91 -5.55 14.37
C LYS A 185 18.90 -4.06 14.64
N THR A 186 20.08 -3.44 14.66
CA THR A 186 20.20 -1.98 14.71
C THR A 186 20.43 -1.43 13.29
N TRP A 187 19.65 -0.43 12.89
CA TRP A 187 19.75 0.25 11.60
C TRP A 187 20.14 1.72 11.80
N ASP A 188 21.39 1.97 12.20
CA ASP A 188 21.92 3.33 12.49
C ASP A 188 21.89 4.27 11.27
N HIS A 189 21.84 3.71 10.05
CA HIS A 189 21.77 4.47 8.81
C HIS A 189 20.34 4.92 8.45
N LEU A 190 19.32 4.33 9.07
CA LEU A 190 17.93 4.75 8.91
C LEU A 190 17.62 5.83 9.96
N PRO A 191 16.86 6.89 9.62
CA PRO A 191 16.36 7.83 10.61
C PRO A 191 15.57 7.09 11.70
N VAL A 192 15.54 7.65 12.91
CA VAL A 192 14.59 7.18 13.95
C VAL A 192 13.19 7.47 13.42
N CYS A 193 12.43 6.40 13.18
CA CYS A 193 11.09 6.50 12.62
C CYS A 193 10.10 6.82 13.74
N THR A 194 9.28 7.85 13.57
CA THR A 194 8.14 8.13 14.46
C THR A 194 6.87 7.43 14.03
N SER A 195 6.84 6.91 12.80
CA SER A 195 5.83 5.98 12.34
C SER A 195 6.36 5.25 11.11
N VAL A 196 5.86 4.05 10.85
CA VAL A 196 6.26 3.26 9.68
C VAL A 196 5.01 2.79 8.97
N PHE A 197 5.03 2.91 7.64
CA PHE A 197 3.88 2.58 6.82
C PHE A 197 4.29 1.66 5.67
N ARG A 198 3.58 0.55 5.52
CA ARG A 198 3.66 -0.30 4.33
C ARG A 198 2.49 0.04 3.40
N TRP A 199 2.80 0.42 2.16
CA TRP A 199 1.78 0.72 1.15
C TRP A 199 2.20 0.21 -0.23
N LEU A 200 1.41 -0.71 -0.78
CA LEU A 200 1.61 -1.32 -2.09
C LEU A 200 3.04 -1.90 -2.26
N GLU A 201 3.51 -2.72 -1.30
CA GLU A 201 4.90 -3.24 -1.07
C GLU A 201 6.01 -2.29 -0.66
N HIS A 202 5.75 -1.00 -0.61
CA HIS A 202 6.79 -0.05 -0.26
C HIS A 202 6.71 0.28 1.22
N TYR A 203 7.86 0.29 1.88
CA TYR A 203 8.00 0.55 3.31
C TYR A 203 8.58 1.94 3.52
N TYR A 204 7.90 2.75 4.33
CA TYR A 204 8.21 4.15 4.53
C TYR A 204 8.38 4.43 6.02
N CYS A 205 9.57 4.88 6.40
CA CYS A 205 9.90 5.41 7.70
C CYS A 205 9.59 6.91 7.71
N PHE A 206 8.59 7.34 8.47
CA PHE A 206 8.27 8.75 8.67
C PHE A 206 9.10 9.30 9.83
N HIS A 207 9.62 10.51 9.66
CA HIS A 207 10.43 11.23 10.65
C HIS A 207 10.23 12.74 10.43
N GLY A 208 9.77 13.45 11.46
CA GLY A 208 9.23 14.79 11.29
C GLY A 208 8.07 14.81 10.29
N HIS A 209 8.07 15.81 9.39
CA HIS A 209 7.15 15.87 8.25
C HIS A 209 7.70 15.21 6.98
N ASN A 210 8.78 14.45 7.11
CA ASN A 210 9.44 13.76 6.01
C ASN A 210 9.24 12.26 6.08
N PHE A 211 9.60 11.58 5.00
CA PHE A 211 9.69 10.13 4.98
C PHE A 211 10.90 9.66 4.18
N THR A 212 11.37 8.46 4.53
CA THR A 212 12.42 7.72 3.85
C THR A 212 11.89 6.34 3.50
N ARG A 213 11.99 5.94 2.23
CA ARG A 213 11.66 4.56 1.83
C ARG A 213 12.85 3.65 2.11
N PHE A 214 12.60 2.48 2.67
CA PHE A 214 13.65 1.53 3.01
C PHE A 214 13.30 0.10 2.57
N HIS A 215 14.32 -0.76 2.53
CA HIS A 215 14.19 -2.18 2.27
C HIS A 215 13.91 -2.94 3.60
N PRO A 216 12.80 -3.67 3.75
CA PRO A 216 12.34 -4.22 5.03
C PRO A 216 13.27 -5.29 5.66
N LEU A 217 14.18 -5.90 4.89
CA LEU A 217 15.11 -6.89 5.43
C LEU A 217 16.46 -6.31 5.87
N SER A 218 16.91 -5.25 5.20
CA SER A 218 18.27 -4.67 5.34
C SER A 218 18.27 -3.26 5.91
N GLY A 219 17.13 -2.56 5.87
CA GLY A 219 17.01 -1.14 6.16
C GLY A 219 17.59 -0.23 5.07
N GLU A 220 18.10 -0.77 3.96
CA GLU A 220 18.76 0.02 2.92
C GLU A 220 17.83 1.06 2.30
N VAL A 221 18.36 2.25 2.04
CA VAL A 221 17.64 3.39 1.49
C VAL A 221 18.13 3.65 0.08
N GLU A 222 17.20 3.70 -0.88
CA GLU A 222 17.53 3.87 -2.29
C GLU A 222 16.79 5.04 -2.93
N GLY A 223 17.56 5.86 -3.63
CA GLY A 223 17.09 7.07 -4.29
C GLY A 223 17.23 8.31 -3.39
N ASN A 224 16.68 9.42 -3.87
CA ASN A 224 16.83 10.70 -3.19
C ASN A 224 15.81 10.80 -2.04
N TYR A 225 16.29 10.60 -0.82
CA TYR A 225 15.55 10.73 0.44
C TYR A 225 16.35 11.60 1.43
N PRO A 226 15.68 12.23 2.41
CA PRO A 226 14.24 12.19 2.69
C PRO A 226 13.38 12.98 1.69
N LYS A 227 12.06 12.72 1.70
CA LYS A 227 11.06 13.45 0.92
C LYS A 227 9.98 14.02 1.83
N ASP A 228 9.42 15.16 1.47
CA ASP A 228 8.34 15.83 2.23
C ASP A 228 7.03 15.03 2.12
N ALA A 229 6.50 14.53 3.25
CA ALA A 229 5.29 13.71 3.28
C ALA A 229 4.07 14.44 2.71
N ARG A 230 3.99 15.77 2.86
CA ARG A 230 2.87 16.57 2.35
C ARG A 230 2.77 16.55 0.85
N ARG A 231 3.90 16.33 0.15
CA ARG A 231 3.90 16.22 -1.31
C ARG A 231 3.33 14.90 -1.78
N TYR A 232 3.43 13.83 -1.00
CA TYR A 232 3.20 12.45 -1.47
C TYR A 232 2.00 11.77 -0.84
N PHE A 233 1.82 11.92 0.47
CA PHE A 233 0.81 11.21 1.25
C PHE A 233 -0.33 12.12 1.73
N MET A 234 -0.24 13.42 1.48
CA MET A 234 -1.27 14.38 1.87
C MET A 234 -1.77 15.13 0.65
N LYS A 235 -3.08 15.35 0.59
CA LYS A 235 -3.66 16.25 -0.40
C LYS A 235 -3.71 17.67 0.17
N CYS A 236 -2.74 18.49 -0.19
CA CYS A 236 -2.63 19.89 0.20
C CYS A 236 -2.81 20.81 -1.03
N SER A 237 -3.47 21.96 -0.86
CA SER A 237 -3.88 22.82 -1.99
C SER A 237 -2.71 23.29 -2.87
N ASP A 238 -1.56 23.60 -2.27
CA ASP A 238 -0.38 24.14 -2.98
C ASP A 238 0.84 23.21 -2.97
N ILE A 239 0.70 22.04 -2.34
CA ILE A 239 1.80 21.08 -2.13
C ILE A 239 1.35 19.73 -2.66
N GLY A 240 2.03 19.25 -3.69
CA GLY A 240 1.75 17.96 -4.28
C GLY A 240 2.85 17.50 -5.23
N HIS A 241 2.68 16.29 -5.74
CA HIS A 241 3.47 15.72 -6.82
C HIS A 241 2.53 15.26 -7.94
N GLY A 242 3.08 15.15 -9.15
CA GLY A 242 2.34 14.65 -10.32
C GLY A 242 1.32 15.62 -10.95
N ALA A 243 1.32 16.89 -10.55
CA ALA A 243 0.60 17.93 -11.29
C ALA A 243 1.07 17.95 -12.75
N GLY A 244 0.14 17.79 -13.69
CA GLY A 244 0.43 17.74 -15.13
C GLY A 244 0.75 16.35 -15.69
N HIS A 245 0.76 15.28 -14.89
CA HIS A 245 0.78 13.92 -15.43
C HIS A 245 -0.57 13.57 -16.03
N ARG A 246 -0.60 13.41 -17.36
CA ARG A 246 -1.74 12.85 -18.07
C ARG A 246 -1.86 11.36 -17.71
N ARG A 247 -3.07 10.89 -17.40
CA ARG A 247 -3.30 9.45 -17.27
C ARG A 247 -3.08 8.78 -18.62
N PRO A 248 -2.36 7.66 -18.69
CA PRO A 248 -2.16 6.96 -19.95
C PRO A 248 -3.49 6.41 -20.46
N GLN A 249 -3.57 6.12 -21.77
CA GLN A 249 -4.73 5.41 -22.30
C GLN A 249 -4.78 3.99 -21.71
N CYS A 250 -5.98 3.45 -21.51
CA CYS A 250 -6.16 2.07 -21.08
C CYS A 250 -5.75 1.10 -22.20
N LYS A 251 -4.46 0.82 -22.25
CA LYS A 251 -3.80 -0.11 -23.15
C LYS A 251 -2.59 -0.68 -22.41
N LEU A 252 -2.61 -1.98 -22.12
CA LEU A 252 -1.48 -2.64 -21.45
C LEU A 252 -0.36 -2.89 -22.43
N ASP A 253 0.87 -2.71 -21.98
CA ASP A 253 2.06 -3.17 -22.71
C ASP A 253 2.46 -4.58 -22.25
N ALA A 254 2.24 -4.91 -20.98
CA ALA A 254 2.49 -6.25 -20.47
C ALA A 254 1.70 -6.51 -19.17
N ILE A 255 1.47 -7.78 -18.83
CA ILE A 255 0.85 -8.18 -17.56
C ILE A 255 1.34 -9.56 -17.13
N THR A 256 1.61 -9.74 -15.85
CA THR A 256 1.94 -11.08 -15.31
C THR A 256 1.56 -11.20 -13.86
N THR A 257 1.53 -12.45 -13.39
CA THR A 257 1.37 -12.80 -11.98
C THR A 257 2.39 -13.85 -11.62
N ASP A 258 3.19 -13.58 -10.60
CA ASP A 258 4.23 -14.52 -10.18
C ASP A 258 3.69 -15.65 -9.30
N SER A 259 4.54 -16.62 -9.00
CA SER A 259 4.20 -17.79 -8.18
C SER A 259 3.85 -17.45 -6.73
N THR A 260 4.11 -16.22 -6.28
CA THR A 260 3.70 -15.73 -4.95
C THR A 260 2.34 -15.01 -4.99
N GLY A 261 1.74 -14.86 -6.17
CA GLY A 261 0.46 -14.18 -6.38
C GLY A 261 0.58 -12.68 -6.63
N LYS A 262 1.81 -12.13 -6.67
CA LYS A 262 2.00 -10.71 -6.97
C LYS A 262 1.70 -10.47 -8.45
N SER A 263 0.77 -9.56 -8.70
CA SER A 263 0.21 -9.32 -10.04
C SER A 263 0.58 -7.91 -10.49
N TYR A 264 1.14 -7.76 -11.69
CA TYR A 264 1.58 -6.47 -12.21
C TYR A 264 1.10 -6.24 -13.63
N ALA A 265 0.58 -5.04 -13.89
CA ALA A 265 0.35 -4.51 -15.22
C ALA A 265 1.35 -3.40 -15.54
N PHE A 266 1.81 -3.35 -16.79
CA PHE A 266 2.76 -2.38 -17.29
C PHE A 266 2.09 -1.51 -18.35
N ILE A 267 2.22 -0.19 -18.19
CA ILE A 267 1.70 0.82 -19.12
C ILE A 267 2.75 1.91 -19.24
N GLU A 268 3.24 2.13 -20.45
CA GLU A 268 4.34 3.02 -20.76
C GLU A 268 5.55 2.74 -19.84
N LYS A 269 6.03 3.73 -19.07
CA LYS A 269 7.19 3.59 -18.17
C LYS A 269 6.79 3.23 -16.74
N MET A 270 5.53 2.87 -16.53
CA MET A 270 4.92 2.66 -15.22
C MET A 270 4.44 1.22 -15.07
N TYR A 271 4.40 0.75 -13.84
CA TYR A 271 3.73 -0.48 -13.45
C TYR A 271 2.69 -0.20 -12.37
N ILE A 272 1.67 -1.05 -12.29
CA ILE A 272 0.64 -1.03 -11.26
C ILE A 272 0.57 -2.43 -10.65
N ARG A 273 0.56 -2.51 -9.33
CA ARG A 273 0.33 -3.77 -8.60
C ARG A 273 -1.18 -4.01 -8.46
N LEU A 274 -1.64 -5.19 -8.89
CA LEU A 274 -3.07 -5.52 -9.04
C LEU A 274 -3.61 -6.41 -7.91
N ASP A 275 -2.75 -7.06 -7.13
CA ASP A 275 -3.17 -7.92 -6.01
C ASP A 275 -3.38 -7.14 -4.69
N THR A 276 -3.09 -5.84 -4.69
CA THR A 276 -3.18 -4.96 -3.50
C THR A 276 -4.21 -3.83 -3.66
N LEU A 277 -5.14 -3.95 -4.62
CA LEU A 277 -6.14 -2.90 -4.93
C LEU A 277 -6.97 -2.43 -3.73
N ARG A 278 -7.19 -3.31 -2.75
CA ARG A 278 -7.84 -2.97 -1.47
C ARG A 278 -7.14 -1.80 -0.77
N ASP A 279 -5.81 -1.79 -0.79
CA ASP A 279 -5.00 -0.78 -0.10
C ASP A 279 -4.76 0.47 -0.98
N GLY A 280 -5.28 0.47 -2.21
CA GLY A 280 -5.24 1.59 -3.14
C GLY A 280 -4.60 1.24 -4.48
N ILE A 281 -4.61 2.23 -5.38
CA ILE A 281 -4.06 2.11 -6.74
C ILE A 281 -3.09 3.26 -6.95
N HIS A 282 -1.86 2.92 -7.32
CA HIS A 282 -0.85 3.92 -7.65
C HIS A 282 0.13 3.39 -8.69
N PRO A 283 0.33 4.08 -9.83
CA PRO A 283 1.35 3.71 -10.80
C PRO A 283 2.74 4.08 -10.27
N PHE A 284 3.67 3.14 -10.31
CA PHE A 284 5.07 3.36 -9.95
C PHE A 284 5.97 3.26 -11.18
N PRO A 285 7.08 4.01 -11.26
CA PRO A 285 8.06 3.80 -12.33
C PRO A 285 8.59 2.37 -12.29
N ILE A 286 8.76 1.73 -13.45
CA ILE A 286 9.24 0.33 -13.55
C ILE A 286 10.58 0.13 -12.84
N ALA A 287 11.50 1.08 -13.00
CA ALA A 287 12.80 1.09 -12.35
C ALA A 287 12.76 1.11 -10.82
N ARG A 288 11.58 1.35 -10.21
CA ARG A 288 11.42 1.29 -8.75
C ARG A 288 11.51 -0.14 -8.21
N SER A 289 11.05 -1.12 -8.98
CA SER A 289 11.07 -2.55 -8.59
C SER A 289 12.04 -3.37 -9.43
N TRP A 290 12.27 -2.96 -10.69
CA TRP A 290 13.21 -3.60 -11.62
C TRP A 290 14.22 -2.56 -12.11
N LYS A 291 15.24 -2.29 -11.29
CA LYS A 291 16.15 -1.13 -11.40
C LYS A 291 16.83 -0.99 -12.76
N GLU A 292 17.16 -2.11 -13.38
CA GLU A 292 17.90 -2.19 -14.63
C GLU A 292 17.01 -2.05 -15.87
N VAL A 293 15.68 -2.06 -15.69
CA VAL A 293 14.71 -1.89 -16.78
C VAL A 293 14.36 -0.41 -16.90
N SER A 294 14.92 0.24 -17.92
CA SER A 294 14.63 1.64 -18.26
C SER A 294 13.69 1.72 -19.46
N GLY A 295 12.50 2.30 -19.31
CA GLY A 295 11.55 2.49 -20.41
C GLY A 295 10.31 1.62 -20.30
N HIS A 296 9.68 1.29 -21.43
CA HIS A 296 8.50 0.43 -21.48
C HIS A 296 8.89 -1.05 -21.61
N VAL A 297 7.98 -1.93 -21.23
CA VAL A 297 8.15 -3.39 -21.29
C VAL A 297 7.31 -3.92 -22.45
N ASP A 298 7.90 -4.71 -23.33
CA ASP A 298 7.21 -5.25 -24.50
C ASP A 298 6.42 -6.53 -24.19
N ALA A 299 6.93 -7.33 -23.25
CA ALA A 299 6.25 -8.51 -22.74
C ALA A 299 6.84 -8.92 -21.39
N VAL A 300 6.02 -9.59 -20.58
CA VAL A 300 6.45 -10.10 -19.28
C VAL A 300 5.77 -11.43 -19.00
N PHE A 301 6.51 -12.39 -18.46
CA PHE A 301 5.94 -13.63 -17.95
C PHE A 301 6.66 -14.09 -16.69
N SER A 302 5.99 -14.93 -15.90
CA SER A 302 6.56 -15.53 -14.70
C SER A 302 6.64 -17.04 -14.86
N TYR A 303 7.75 -17.63 -14.40
CA TYR A 303 7.96 -19.07 -14.39
C TYR A 303 8.84 -19.46 -13.21
N GLY A 304 8.38 -20.44 -12.42
CA GLY A 304 9.03 -20.82 -11.18
C GLY A 304 9.10 -19.66 -10.18
N ASP A 305 10.26 -19.43 -9.61
CA ASP A 305 10.58 -18.31 -8.71
C ASP A 305 11.16 -17.11 -9.46
N LYS A 306 10.78 -16.89 -10.74
CA LYS A 306 11.36 -15.84 -11.58
C LYS A 306 10.32 -15.07 -12.37
N ILE A 307 10.65 -13.81 -12.64
CA ILE A 307 9.94 -12.95 -13.60
C ILE A 307 10.90 -12.59 -14.75
N TYR A 308 10.39 -12.71 -15.96
CA TYR A 308 11.10 -12.51 -17.22
C TYR A 308 10.51 -11.29 -17.90
N ILE A 309 11.32 -10.24 -18.07
CA ILE A 309 10.92 -8.98 -18.67
C ILE A 309 11.63 -8.86 -20.02
N ILE A 310 10.86 -8.68 -21.09
CA ILE A 310 11.38 -8.52 -22.45
C ILE A 310 11.27 -7.05 -22.84
N GLN A 311 12.36 -6.50 -23.34
CA GLN A 311 12.44 -5.13 -23.86
C GLN A 311 13.33 -5.11 -25.12
N GLY A 312 12.73 -4.79 -26.26
CA GLY A 312 13.35 -4.90 -27.57
C GLY A 312 13.80 -6.32 -27.86
N ASP A 313 15.10 -6.49 -28.09
CA ASP A 313 15.74 -7.79 -28.33
C ASP A 313 16.54 -8.28 -27.11
N GLN A 314 16.19 -7.77 -25.92
CA GLN A 314 16.80 -8.14 -24.65
C GLN A 314 15.77 -8.77 -23.72
N ILE A 315 16.23 -9.72 -22.91
CA ILE A 315 15.46 -10.31 -21.81
C ILE A 315 16.21 -10.11 -20.50
N TYR A 316 15.47 -9.73 -19.47
CA TYR A 316 15.92 -9.58 -18.09
C TYR A 316 15.25 -10.67 -17.27
N ILE A 317 15.99 -11.35 -16.40
CA ILE A 317 15.42 -12.34 -15.50
C ILE A 317 15.73 -11.96 -14.07
N TYR A 318 14.67 -11.80 -13.28
CA TYR A 318 14.76 -11.51 -11.86
C TYR A 318 14.31 -12.72 -11.05
N LYS A 319 14.97 -12.96 -9.92
CA LYS A 319 14.45 -13.87 -8.90
C LYS A 319 13.31 -13.19 -8.15
N SER A 320 12.15 -13.84 -8.10
CA SER A 320 11.01 -13.53 -7.26
C SER A 320 11.33 -13.96 -5.82
N ALA A 321 12.03 -13.09 -5.09
CA ALA A 321 12.23 -13.22 -3.65
C ALA A 321 11.41 -12.16 -2.91
N ALA A 322 11.78 -11.87 -1.66
CA ALA A 322 11.35 -10.68 -0.91
C ALA A 322 11.30 -9.42 -1.80
N HIS A 323 12.35 -9.24 -2.61
CA HIS A 323 12.46 -8.23 -3.65
C HIS A 323 13.02 -8.85 -4.92
N TYR A 324 12.71 -8.24 -6.07
CA TYR A 324 13.25 -8.69 -7.35
C TYR A 324 14.72 -8.34 -7.45
N THR A 325 15.55 -9.38 -7.63
CA THR A 325 16.99 -9.22 -7.87
C THR A 325 17.33 -9.75 -9.24
N LEU A 326 17.99 -8.93 -10.06
CA LEU A 326 18.43 -9.33 -11.39
C LEU A 326 19.43 -10.49 -11.27
N ILE A 327 19.23 -11.54 -12.05
CA ILE A 327 20.18 -12.64 -12.12
C ILE A 327 21.47 -12.14 -12.77
N GLU A 328 22.61 -12.48 -12.18
CA GLU A 328 23.92 -12.13 -12.73
C GLU A 328 24.06 -12.59 -14.20
N GLY A 329 24.57 -11.70 -15.05
CA GLY A 329 24.72 -11.95 -16.48
C GLY A 329 23.51 -11.56 -17.34
N TYR A 330 22.44 -11.02 -16.75
CA TYR A 330 21.32 -10.39 -17.47
C TYR A 330 21.48 -8.86 -17.54
N PRO A 331 20.89 -8.18 -18.54
CA PRO A 331 20.09 -8.76 -19.63
C PRO A 331 20.91 -9.56 -20.64
N LYS A 332 20.22 -10.45 -21.36
CA LYS A 332 20.78 -11.25 -22.47
C LYS A 332 20.02 -11.00 -23.77
N PRO A 333 20.62 -11.27 -24.94
CA PRO A 333 19.89 -11.31 -26.21
C PRO A 333 18.75 -12.32 -26.18
N LEU A 334 17.57 -11.94 -26.68
CA LEU A 334 16.40 -12.80 -26.73
C LEU A 334 16.67 -14.10 -27.50
N LYS A 335 17.47 -14.01 -28.56
CA LYS A 335 17.90 -15.14 -29.38
C LYS A 335 18.75 -16.14 -28.61
N GLU A 336 19.59 -15.68 -27.69
CA GLU A 336 20.41 -16.56 -26.85
C GLU A 336 19.54 -17.30 -25.82
N GLU A 337 18.57 -16.59 -25.22
CA GLU A 337 17.82 -17.11 -24.06
C GLU A 337 16.56 -17.89 -24.43
N LEU A 338 15.87 -17.51 -25.51
CA LEU A 338 14.61 -18.10 -25.96
C LEU A 338 14.66 -18.65 -27.40
N GLY A 339 15.75 -18.41 -28.15
CA GLY A 339 15.87 -18.90 -29.53
C GLY A 339 15.01 -18.13 -30.54
N ILE A 340 14.58 -16.91 -30.21
CA ILE A 340 13.76 -16.04 -31.07
C ILE A 340 14.34 -14.62 -31.14
N GLU A 341 14.02 -13.88 -32.19
CA GLU A 341 14.35 -12.45 -32.33
C GLU A 341 13.08 -11.61 -32.15
N GLY A 342 13.20 -10.40 -31.62
CA GLY A 342 12.07 -9.47 -31.49
C GLY A 342 11.49 -8.97 -32.83
N PRO A 343 10.37 -8.22 -32.81
CA PRO A 343 9.67 -7.73 -31.63
C PRO A 343 8.74 -8.78 -31.02
N VAL A 344 8.59 -8.75 -29.69
CA VAL A 344 7.60 -9.54 -28.95
C VAL A 344 6.44 -8.62 -28.56
N ASN A 345 5.21 -9.11 -28.66
CA ASN A 345 4.02 -8.34 -28.30
C ASN A 345 3.40 -8.76 -26.96
N ALA A 346 3.53 -10.03 -26.58
CA ALA A 346 3.07 -10.53 -25.30
C ALA A 346 3.76 -11.88 -25.02
N ALA A 347 3.80 -12.29 -23.76
CA ALA A 347 4.27 -13.61 -23.37
C ALA A 347 3.49 -14.07 -22.14
N PHE A 348 3.17 -15.36 -22.06
CA PHE A 348 2.50 -15.93 -20.89
C PHE A 348 2.81 -17.42 -20.75
N VAL A 349 2.61 -17.96 -19.55
CA VAL A 349 2.82 -19.37 -19.22
C VAL A 349 1.53 -19.89 -18.61
N CYS A 350 0.92 -20.92 -19.23
CA CYS A 350 -0.22 -21.65 -18.65
C CYS A 350 0.23 -23.00 -18.10
N ASP A 351 0.93 -23.76 -18.94
CA ASP A 351 1.50 -25.06 -18.61
C ASP A 351 2.88 -24.87 -17.99
N LYS A 352 3.25 -25.75 -17.04
CA LYS A 352 4.39 -25.50 -16.14
C LYS A 352 5.65 -25.03 -16.87
N HIS A 353 6.06 -25.66 -17.96
CA HIS A 353 7.33 -25.36 -18.63
C HIS A 353 7.19 -24.69 -20.02
N VAL A 354 5.99 -24.40 -20.53
CA VAL A 354 5.85 -23.79 -21.88
C VAL A 354 5.55 -22.31 -21.76
N VAL A 355 6.41 -21.47 -22.34
CA VAL A 355 6.08 -20.06 -22.59
C VAL A 355 5.46 -19.93 -23.99
N HIS A 356 4.31 -19.26 -24.03
CA HIS A 356 3.64 -18.85 -25.25
C HIS A 356 4.04 -17.41 -25.56
N VAL A 357 4.83 -17.21 -26.61
CA VAL A 357 5.29 -15.89 -27.05
C VAL A 357 4.47 -15.43 -28.25
N ILE A 358 3.93 -14.22 -28.20
CA ILE A 358 3.13 -13.65 -29.27
C ILE A 358 3.98 -12.68 -30.09
N GLN A 359 4.06 -12.93 -31.40
CA GLN A 359 4.72 -12.06 -32.38
C GLN A 359 3.78 -11.78 -33.55
N GLY A 360 3.23 -10.57 -33.60
CA GLY A 360 2.19 -10.17 -34.55
C GLY A 360 0.95 -11.05 -34.41
N GLN A 361 0.67 -11.83 -35.45
CA GLN A 361 -0.48 -12.75 -35.54
C GLN A 361 -0.11 -14.21 -35.29
N LYS A 362 1.01 -14.46 -34.60
CA LYS A 362 1.51 -15.80 -34.32
C LYS A 362 1.75 -16.00 -32.83
N MET A 363 1.51 -17.21 -32.37
CA MET A 363 1.92 -17.71 -31.06
C MET A 363 3.01 -18.76 -31.25
N LEU A 364 4.13 -18.58 -30.56
CA LEU A 364 5.28 -19.48 -30.56
C LEU A 364 5.35 -20.18 -29.21
N ASP A 365 5.46 -21.50 -29.23
CA ASP A 365 5.61 -22.30 -28.02
C ASP A 365 7.08 -22.68 -27.82
N ILE A 366 7.62 -22.36 -26.65
CA ILE A 366 9.01 -22.61 -26.29
C ILE A 366 9.04 -23.33 -24.95
N ASP A 367 9.72 -24.48 -24.89
CA ASP A 367 9.96 -25.20 -23.65
C ASP A 367 11.08 -24.52 -22.86
N LEU A 368 10.76 -24.05 -21.66
CA LEU A 368 11.65 -23.36 -20.75
C LEU A 368 12.68 -24.30 -20.11
N GLU A 369 12.46 -25.61 -20.15
CA GLU A 369 13.39 -26.64 -19.65
C GLU A 369 14.33 -27.16 -20.74
N ALA A 370 14.06 -26.88 -22.02
CA ALA A 370 14.93 -27.27 -23.13
C ALA A 370 16.28 -26.53 -23.11
N THR A 371 17.35 -27.21 -23.54
CA THR A 371 18.69 -26.62 -23.67
C THR A 371 19.35 -27.09 -24.98
N PRO A 372 19.57 -26.21 -25.97
CA PRO A 372 19.12 -24.81 -26.03
C PRO A 372 17.60 -24.71 -26.16
N ARG A 373 17.02 -23.58 -25.73
CA ARG A 373 15.60 -23.27 -25.99
C ARG A 373 15.41 -22.92 -27.47
N ALA A 374 14.30 -23.38 -28.03
CA ALA A 374 13.92 -23.13 -29.41
C ALA A 374 12.40 -23.20 -29.57
N VAL A 375 11.89 -22.61 -30.65
CA VAL A 375 10.47 -22.72 -31.03
C VAL A 375 10.16 -24.17 -31.36
N MET A 376 9.20 -24.75 -30.65
CA MET A 376 8.73 -26.12 -30.85
C MET A 376 7.48 -26.18 -31.72
N ALA A 377 6.61 -25.17 -31.60
CA ALA A 377 5.40 -25.06 -32.37
C ALA A 377 5.08 -23.58 -32.67
N GLU A 378 4.41 -23.37 -33.79
CA GLU A 378 3.87 -22.08 -34.20
C GLU A 378 2.38 -22.25 -34.53
N SER A 379 1.55 -21.37 -34.00
CA SER A 379 0.12 -21.32 -34.29
C SER A 379 -0.30 -19.92 -34.75
N PRO A 380 -1.19 -19.80 -35.76
CA PRO A 380 -1.79 -18.52 -36.10
C PRO A 380 -2.75 -18.07 -34.99
N LEU A 381 -2.93 -16.75 -34.84
CA LEU A 381 -3.84 -16.14 -33.89
C LEU A 381 -4.98 -15.39 -34.61
N PRO A 382 -6.18 -15.32 -34.01
CA PRO A 382 -7.33 -14.63 -34.60
C PRO A 382 -7.26 -13.10 -34.46
N PHE A 383 -6.25 -12.57 -33.78
CA PHE A 383 -6.07 -11.13 -33.54
C PHE A 383 -4.95 -10.57 -34.42
N PRO A 384 -5.17 -9.43 -35.11
CA PRO A 384 -4.13 -8.75 -35.87
C PRO A 384 -2.93 -8.33 -35.02
N LYS A 385 -3.20 -7.94 -33.77
CA LYS A 385 -2.21 -7.56 -32.77
C LYS A 385 -2.82 -7.76 -31.38
N ILE A 386 -2.06 -8.41 -30.51
CA ILE A 386 -2.30 -8.50 -29.07
C ILE A 386 -1.35 -7.53 -28.39
N ASP A 387 -1.83 -6.81 -27.38
CA ASP A 387 -1.00 -5.83 -26.65
C ASP A 387 -0.42 -6.44 -25.37
N ALA A 388 -1.14 -7.33 -24.70
CA ALA A 388 -0.63 -8.10 -23.57
C ALA A 388 -1.42 -9.39 -23.40
N ALA A 389 -0.86 -10.38 -22.71
CA ALA A 389 -1.56 -11.61 -22.36
C ALA A 389 -1.06 -12.17 -21.04
N THR A 390 -1.94 -12.86 -20.32
CA THR A 390 -1.59 -13.60 -19.10
C THR A 390 -2.45 -14.85 -18.99
N CYS A 391 -2.00 -15.81 -18.18
CA CYS A 391 -2.73 -17.04 -17.93
C CYS A 391 -2.88 -17.27 -16.44
N HIS A 392 -4.10 -17.63 -16.06
CA HIS A 392 -4.52 -17.85 -14.69
C HIS A 392 -5.42 -19.10 -14.60
N THR A 393 -5.98 -19.35 -13.43
CA THR A 393 -6.88 -20.48 -13.18
C THR A 393 -8.17 -20.43 -14.01
N ASP A 394 -8.59 -19.25 -14.47
CA ASP A 394 -9.76 -19.06 -15.34
C ASP A 394 -9.42 -19.12 -16.84
N GLY A 395 -8.14 -19.29 -17.19
CA GLY A 395 -7.66 -19.43 -18.56
C GLY A 395 -6.74 -18.28 -19.02
N VAL A 396 -6.66 -18.10 -20.33
CA VAL A 396 -5.85 -17.09 -21.00
C VAL A 396 -6.66 -15.80 -21.18
N LYS A 397 -6.18 -14.71 -20.58
CA LYS A 397 -6.67 -13.35 -20.83
C LYS A 397 -5.80 -12.66 -21.85
N VAL A 398 -6.40 -12.25 -22.95
CA VAL A 398 -5.74 -11.54 -24.05
C VAL A 398 -6.25 -10.11 -24.10
N PHE A 399 -5.35 -9.14 -24.00
CA PHE A 399 -5.65 -7.70 -24.00
C PHE A 399 -5.40 -7.10 -25.38
N VAL A 400 -6.39 -6.37 -25.89
CA VAL A 400 -6.36 -5.69 -27.19
C VAL A 400 -6.99 -4.31 -27.03
N GLY A 401 -6.17 -3.27 -27.06
CA GLY A 401 -6.60 -1.91 -26.69
C GLY A 401 -7.14 -1.86 -25.26
N GLY A 402 -8.30 -1.23 -25.08
CA GLY A 402 -9.00 -1.13 -23.78
C GLY A 402 -9.92 -2.31 -23.45
N LYS A 403 -9.72 -3.46 -24.09
CA LYS A 403 -10.57 -4.66 -23.93
C LYS A 403 -9.74 -5.90 -23.66
N TYR A 404 -10.36 -6.90 -23.06
CA TYR A 404 -9.79 -8.23 -22.94
C TYR A 404 -10.77 -9.33 -23.35
N TYR A 405 -10.23 -10.47 -23.76
CA TYR A 405 -10.94 -11.67 -24.16
C TYR A 405 -10.44 -12.84 -23.31
N LEU A 406 -11.36 -13.68 -22.84
CA LEU A 406 -11.04 -14.86 -22.05
C LEU A 406 -11.16 -16.14 -22.88
N TYR A 407 -10.10 -16.94 -22.88
CA TYR A 407 -10.04 -18.25 -23.51
C TYR A 407 -9.70 -19.31 -22.47
N GLN A 408 -10.31 -20.48 -22.53
CA GLN A 408 -10.05 -21.54 -21.53
C GLN A 408 -8.65 -22.15 -21.65
N SER A 409 -8.00 -22.05 -22.82
CA SER A 409 -6.65 -22.61 -23.04
C SER A 409 -5.92 -21.92 -24.20
N PRO A 410 -4.58 -22.06 -24.30
CA PRO A 410 -3.80 -21.58 -25.44
C PRO A 410 -4.28 -22.15 -26.79
N ILE A 411 -4.68 -23.43 -26.80
CA ILE A 411 -5.19 -24.12 -28.00
C ILE A 411 -6.48 -23.44 -28.47
N LEU A 412 -7.39 -23.11 -27.56
CA LEU A 412 -8.64 -22.43 -27.92
C LEU A 412 -8.41 -21.00 -28.38
N LEU A 413 -7.43 -20.30 -27.80
CA LEU A 413 -6.99 -19.00 -28.31
C LEU A 413 -6.54 -19.09 -29.78
N ALA A 414 -5.72 -20.09 -30.13
CA ALA A 414 -5.20 -20.26 -31.48
C ALA A 414 -6.24 -20.74 -32.50
N THR A 415 -7.15 -21.64 -32.09
CA THR A 415 -8.03 -22.36 -33.03
C THR A 415 -9.44 -21.80 -33.14
N SER A 416 -9.86 -20.91 -32.22
CA SER A 416 -11.21 -20.38 -32.24
C SER A 416 -11.47 -19.51 -33.48
N LYS A 417 -12.57 -19.82 -34.18
CA LYS A 417 -13.06 -19.02 -35.32
C LYS A 417 -13.97 -17.88 -34.91
N ILE A 418 -14.43 -17.89 -33.66
CA ILE A 418 -15.36 -16.90 -33.11
C ILE A 418 -14.66 -16.23 -31.93
N LEU A 419 -14.58 -14.91 -31.96
CA LEU A 419 -14.06 -14.14 -30.83
C LEU A 419 -15.05 -14.26 -29.66
N PRO A 420 -14.58 -14.58 -28.44
CA PRO A 420 -15.40 -14.47 -27.24
C PRO A 420 -15.97 -13.06 -27.08
N GLU A 421 -16.97 -12.93 -26.22
CA GLU A 421 -17.48 -11.61 -25.87
C GLU A 421 -16.36 -10.77 -25.23
N PRO A 422 -16.09 -9.54 -25.72
CA PRO A 422 -15.07 -8.70 -25.14
C PRO A 422 -15.53 -8.13 -23.80
N HIS A 423 -14.62 -8.10 -22.85
CA HIS A 423 -14.78 -7.37 -21.59
C HIS A 423 -14.01 -6.04 -21.65
N ASN A 424 -14.55 -4.98 -21.06
CA ASN A 424 -13.81 -3.72 -20.95
C ASN A 424 -12.77 -3.81 -19.83
N MET A 425 -11.60 -3.22 -20.06
CA MET A 425 -10.64 -2.99 -18.99
C MET A 425 -11.21 -1.98 -17.99
N SER A 426 -10.94 -2.20 -16.71
CA SER A 426 -11.30 -1.22 -15.67
C SER A 426 -10.28 -0.09 -15.66
N SER A 427 -10.68 1.10 -16.08
CA SER A 427 -9.85 2.30 -16.07
C SER A 427 -9.37 2.67 -14.67
N GLU A 428 -10.20 2.39 -13.67
CA GLU A 428 -9.85 2.51 -12.25
C GLU A 428 -8.74 1.52 -11.88
N MET A 429 -8.95 0.21 -12.10
CA MET A 429 -8.00 -0.85 -11.73
C MET A 429 -6.61 -0.66 -12.36
N PHE A 430 -6.56 -0.15 -13.60
CA PHE A 430 -5.33 0.06 -14.35
C PHE A 430 -4.86 1.52 -14.34
N GLY A 431 -5.44 2.38 -13.50
CA GLY A 431 -4.98 3.77 -13.31
C GLY A 431 -4.90 4.59 -14.61
N CYS A 432 -5.77 4.32 -15.58
CA CYS A 432 -5.72 4.81 -16.95
C CYS A 432 -7.02 5.53 -17.34
N GLU A 433 -7.05 6.13 -18.54
CA GLU A 433 -8.23 6.77 -19.12
C GLU A 433 -8.78 6.01 -20.32
N ASP A 434 -10.11 5.91 -20.38
CA ASP A 434 -10.80 5.28 -21.50
C ASP A 434 -10.62 6.11 -22.77
N SER A 435 -10.30 5.42 -23.86
CA SER A 435 -10.10 6.02 -25.18
C SER A 435 -11.35 6.70 -25.78
N SER A 436 -12.53 6.50 -25.17
CA SER A 436 -13.82 7.02 -25.65
C SER A 436 -14.09 8.48 -25.29
N PHE A 437 -13.35 9.09 -24.35
CA PHE A 437 -13.62 10.47 -23.88
C PHE A 437 -12.79 11.57 -24.56
N SER A 438 -11.83 11.24 -25.43
CA SER A 438 -10.98 12.26 -26.08
C SER A 438 -11.65 13.01 -27.26
N ARG A 439 -12.98 12.91 -27.44
CA ARG A 439 -13.76 13.68 -28.43
C ARG A 439 -14.93 14.42 -27.77
N ARG A 440 -14.64 15.52 -27.07
CA ARG A 440 -15.50 16.67 -26.67
C ARG A 440 -14.63 17.45 -25.68
N VAL A 441 -14.17 18.67 -25.89
CA VAL A 441 -14.80 19.87 -26.44
C VAL A 441 -13.70 20.76 -27.05
N VAL A 442 -13.82 21.09 -28.32
CA VAL A 442 -13.38 22.40 -28.84
C VAL A 442 -14.65 23.01 -29.44
N LEU A 443 -15.21 23.98 -28.73
CA LEU A 443 -16.07 25.02 -29.27
C LEU A 443 -15.66 26.32 -28.61
#